data_AF-A0A359D481-F1
#
_entry.id   AF-A0A359D481-F1
#
_cell.length_a   1.000
_cell.length_b   1.000
_cell.length_c   1.000
_cell.angle_alpha   90.00
_cell.angle_beta   90.00
_cell.angle_gamma   90.00
#
_symmetry.space_group_name_H-M   'P 1'
#
loop_
_entity.id
_entity.type
_entity.pdbx_description
1 polymer ?
#
loop_
_entity_poly.entity_id
_entity_poly.type
_entity_poly.pdbx_seq_one_letter_code
_entity_poly.pdbx_strand_id
1 'polypeptide(L)'
;MNTLLLHCRPGFENEVCAEIAEHAARLEVAGYAKAKPSTACAEFICTEPDGAERLMRGVRFSQLIFPRQWARGVFIDLPELDRISVLLAHLAGSPTFGSLWLEVLDTNDGKELSNFCKKFEAPLRNALSKAGKLVEDAQKPRLLLTFKSGREVFVGLAETNNSALWPMGIPRLKFPREAPSRSTLKLEEAWHTFIPREQWDERLSGEMTGVDLGAAPGGWTYQLVKRGMLVTAIDNGPMAESLMDTGLVQHLMVDGFTYKPR
;
A
#
# COMPACT_ATOMS: atom_id res chain seq x y z
N MET A 1 -21.04 1.55 9.82
CA MET A 1 -19.74 0.84 9.95
C MET A 1 -18.83 1.79 10.69
N ASN A 2 -18.49 1.51 11.95
CA ASN A 2 -17.81 2.48 12.82
C ASN A 2 -16.30 2.23 12.99
N THR A 3 -15.77 1.14 12.43
CA THR A 3 -14.33 0.83 12.51
C THR A 3 -13.63 1.18 11.20
N LEU A 4 -12.50 1.87 11.31
CA LEU A 4 -11.52 2.04 10.24
C LEU A 4 -10.35 1.08 10.50
N LEU A 5 -10.15 0.09 9.64
CA LEU A 5 -8.98 -0.79 9.68
C LEU A 5 -7.88 -0.16 8.82
N LEU A 6 -6.66 -0.10 9.34
CA LEU A 6 -5.48 0.43 8.65
C LEU A 6 -4.39 -0.63 8.60
N HIS A 7 -4.00 -1.07 7.41
CA HIS A 7 -2.83 -1.94 7.23
C HIS A 7 -1.55 -1.12 7.42
N CYS A 8 -0.51 -1.72 8.00
CA CYS A 8 0.77 -1.04 8.17
C CYS A 8 1.94 -2.01 8.18
N ARG A 9 3.15 -1.46 8.30
CA ARG A 9 4.34 -2.27 8.59
C ARG A 9 4.23 -2.84 10.01
N PRO A 10 4.52 -4.14 10.24
CA PRO A 10 4.62 -4.68 11.60
C PRO A 10 5.62 -3.86 12.44
N GLY A 11 5.21 -3.49 13.66
CA GLY A 11 5.99 -2.67 14.57
C GLY A 11 5.78 -1.15 14.45
N PHE A 12 4.97 -0.70 13.49
CA PHE A 12 4.58 0.71 13.31
C PHE A 12 3.12 0.97 13.71
N GLU A 13 2.50 0.04 14.45
CA GLU A 13 1.08 0.14 14.76
C GLU A 13 0.76 1.34 15.66
N ASN A 14 1.68 1.74 16.54
CA ASN A 14 1.51 2.90 17.42
C ASN A 14 1.60 4.21 16.64
N GLU A 15 2.49 4.31 15.66
CA GLU A 15 2.61 5.47 14.78
C GLU A 15 1.34 5.65 13.94
N VAL A 16 0.77 4.54 13.43
CA VAL A 16 -0.54 4.59 12.76
C VAL A 16 -1.64 5.05 13.71
N CYS A 17 -1.68 4.52 14.94
CA CYS A 17 -2.67 4.94 15.94
C CYS A 17 -2.57 6.44 16.24
N ALA A 18 -1.34 6.95 16.41
CA ALA A 18 -1.10 8.37 16.67
C ALA A 18 -1.51 9.25 15.49
N GLU A 19 -1.09 8.89 14.28
CA GLU A 19 -1.41 9.63 13.06
C GLU A 19 -2.93 9.71 12.83
N ILE A 20 -3.64 8.58 12.88
CA ILE A 20 -5.09 8.58 12.62
C ILE A 20 -5.86 9.29 13.74
N ALA A 21 -5.41 9.21 14.99
CA ALA A 21 -6.03 9.93 16.10
C ALA A 21 -5.88 11.44 15.97
N GLU A 22 -4.72 11.93 15.49
CA GLU A 22 -4.51 13.35 15.21
C GLU A 22 -5.45 13.84 14.10
N HIS A 23 -5.59 13.08 13.03
CA HIS A 23 -6.56 13.38 11.96
C HIS A 23 -8.01 13.37 12.47
N ALA A 24 -8.36 12.40 13.30
CA ALA A 24 -9.70 12.30 13.87
C ALA A 24 -10.03 13.49 14.78
N ALA A 25 -9.09 13.90 15.64
CA ALA A 25 -9.23 15.07 16.48
C ALA A 25 -9.47 16.35 15.66
N ARG A 26 -8.69 16.55 14.58
CA ARG A 26 -8.86 17.72 13.68
C ARG A 26 -10.21 17.75 12.95
N LEU A 27 -10.78 16.59 12.68
CA LEU A 27 -12.08 16.45 12.00
C LEU A 27 -13.26 16.31 12.96
N GLU A 28 -13.01 16.47 14.27
CA GLU A 28 -14.00 16.31 15.34
C GLU A 28 -14.75 14.96 15.24
N VAL A 29 -14.01 13.90 14.91
CA VAL A 29 -14.54 12.53 14.90
C VAL A 29 -14.16 11.86 16.21
N ALA A 30 -15.15 11.65 17.07
CA ALA A 30 -14.97 10.98 18.35
C ALA A 30 -14.69 9.49 18.16
N GLY A 31 -13.68 8.98 18.86
CA GLY A 31 -13.30 7.57 18.83
C GLY A 31 -11.98 7.31 19.54
N TYR A 32 -11.46 6.10 19.39
CA TYR A 32 -10.15 5.73 19.91
C TYR A 32 -9.41 4.81 18.93
N ALA A 33 -8.10 4.99 18.85
CA ALA A 33 -7.20 4.09 18.14
C ALA A 33 -6.81 2.93 19.05
N LYS A 34 -6.74 1.72 18.50
CA LYS A 34 -6.15 0.56 19.17
C LYS A 34 -5.32 -0.24 18.18
N ALA A 35 -4.25 -0.82 18.68
CA ALA A 35 -3.50 -1.82 17.94
C ALA A 35 -2.76 -2.76 18.90
N LYS A 36 -2.28 -3.87 18.34
CA LYS A 36 -1.37 -4.79 19.03
C LYS A 36 -0.03 -4.76 18.30
N PRO A 37 1.12 -4.76 19.01
CA PRO A 37 2.42 -4.80 18.34
C PRO A 37 2.55 -6.01 17.41
N SER A 38 3.24 -5.81 16.28
CA SER A 38 3.54 -6.86 15.30
C SER A 38 2.32 -7.53 14.64
N THR A 39 1.14 -6.90 14.68
CA THR A 39 -0.05 -7.39 13.96
C THR A 39 -0.20 -6.80 12.56
N ALA A 40 0.65 -5.85 12.16
CA ALA A 40 0.60 -5.21 10.83
C ALA A 40 -0.71 -4.46 10.54
N CYS A 41 -1.47 -4.09 11.58
CA CYS A 41 -2.66 -3.27 11.44
C CYS A 41 -2.99 -2.51 12.72
N ALA A 42 -3.70 -1.40 12.55
CA ALA A 42 -4.38 -0.66 13.60
C ALA A 42 -5.87 -0.53 13.29
N GLU A 43 -6.68 -0.28 14.31
CA GLU A 43 -8.10 0.01 14.20
C GLU A 43 -8.39 1.37 14.84
N PHE A 44 -9.16 2.22 14.17
CA PHE A 44 -9.80 3.38 14.81
C PHE A 44 -11.30 3.12 14.96
N ILE A 45 -11.78 3.11 16.20
CA ILE A 45 -13.17 2.79 16.53
C ILE A 45 -13.89 4.09 16.81
N CYS A 46 -14.77 4.48 15.90
CA CYS A 46 -15.60 5.67 16.02
C CYS A 46 -16.77 5.41 16.96
N THR A 47 -17.12 6.43 17.74
CA THR A 47 -18.32 6.42 18.59
C THR A 47 -19.58 6.61 17.74
N GLU A 48 -19.48 7.41 16.68
CA GLU A 48 -20.59 7.75 15.80
C GLU A 48 -20.69 6.75 14.62
N PRO A 49 -21.91 6.37 14.18
CA PRO A 49 -22.09 5.38 13.11
C PRO A 49 -21.47 5.74 11.76
N ASP A 50 -21.33 7.04 11.47
CA ASP A 50 -20.78 7.64 10.26
C ASP A 50 -19.33 8.15 10.43
N GLY A 51 -18.75 8.05 11.64
CA GLY A 51 -17.44 8.62 11.95
C GLY A 51 -16.33 8.11 11.02
N ALA A 52 -16.31 6.80 10.73
CA ALA A 52 -15.29 6.22 9.83
C ALA A 52 -15.45 6.73 8.38
N GLU A 53 -16.68 7.00 7.95
CA GLU A 53 -16.94 7.61 6.64
C GLU A 53 -16.51 9.08 6.60
N ARG A 54 -16.79 9.84 7.67
CA ARG A 54 -16.32 11.23 7.81
C ARG A 54 -14.79 11.30 7.80
N LEU A 55 -14.08 10.39 8.48
CA LEU A 55 -12.62 10.29 8.42
C LEU A 55 -12.12 10.04 7.00
N MET A 56 -12.66 9.02 6.33
CA MET A 56 -12.23 8.66 4.97
C MET A 56 -12.58 9.75 3.94
N ARG A 57 -13.57 10.60 4.19
CA ARG A 57 -13.88 11.76 3.34
C ARG A 57 -13.05 12.99 3.67
N GLY A 58 -12.74 13.20 4.95
CA GLY A 58 -12.02 14.37 5.44
C GLY A 58 -10.49 14.27 5.33
N VAL A 59 -9.93 13.07 5.15
CA VAL A 59 -8.49 12.85 4.98
C VAL A 59 -8.20 12.31 3.59
N ARG A 60 -7.19 12.87 2.92
CA ARG A 60 -6.65 12.27 1.69
C ARG A 60 -5.72 11.13 2.08
N PHE A 61 -6.00 9.91 1.60
CA PHE A 61 -5.19 8.73 1.87
C PHE A 61 -3.71 8.96 1.54
N SER A 62 -3.42 9.67 0.45
CA SER A 62 -2.06 10.01 0.02
C SER A 62 -1.28 10.94 0.96
N GLN A 63 -1.92 11.48 2.01
CA GLN A 63 -1.27 12.30 3.04
C GLN A 63 -0.92 11.49 4.30
N LEU A 64 -1.38 10.24 4.39
CA LEU A 64 -1.05 9.33 5.48
C LEU A 64 0.33 8.72 5.23
N ILE A 65 1.18 8.72 6.25
CA ILE A 65 2.57 8.29 6.19
C ILE A 65 2.70 6.80 6.53
N PHE A 66 2.03 6.35 7.59
CA PHE A 66 2.24 5.00 8.14
C PHE A 66 1.27 3.92 7.61
N PRO A 67 -0.01 4.23 7.34
CA PRO A 67 -0.93 3.32 6.68
C PRO A 67 -0.52 2.96 5.25
N ARG A 68 -0.51 1.66 4.94
CA ARG A 68 -0.38 1.13 3.58
C ARG A 68 -1.72 1.04 2.86
N GLN A 69 -2.79 0.84 3.60
CA GLN A 69 -4.17 0.74 3.10
C GLN A 69 -5.13 1.04 4.26
N TRP A 70 -6.35 1.45 3.93
CA TRP A 70 -7.43 1.58 4.90
C TRP A 70 -8.79 1.09 4.36
N ALA A 71 -9.71 0.77 5.27
CA ALA A 71 -11.08 0.40 4.93
C ALA A 71 -12.02 0.66 6.10
N ARG A 72 -13.21 1.21 5.85
CA ARG A 72 -14.27 1.28 6.86
C ARG A 72 -15.10 0.00 6.83
N GLY A 73 -15.43 -0.56 7.99
CA GLY A 73 -16.04 -1.88 8.04
C GLY A 73 -16.20 -2.44 9.43
N VAL A 74 -16.24 -3.76 9.53
CA VAL A 74 -16.36 -4.51 10.78
C VAL A 74 -15.75 -5.91 10.63
N PHE A 75 -15.25 -6.47 11.73
CA PHE A 75 -14.89 -7.88 11.80
C PHE A 75 -16.13 -8.75 11.97
N ILE A 76 -16.20 -9.85 11.22
CA ILE A 76 -17.23 -10.87 11.37
C ILE A 76 -16.61 -12.27 11.46
N ASP A 77 -17.31 -13.15 12.15
CA ASP A 77 -16.99 -14.56 12.20
C ASP A 77 -17.47 -15.29 10.94
N LEU A 78 -16.66 -16.22 10.46
CA LEU A 78 -16.94 -17.07 9.33
C LEU A 78 -17.00 -18.54 9.76
N PRO A 79 -18.11 -19.24 9.52
CA PRO A 79 -18.20 -20.67 9.77
C PRO A 79 -17.33 -21.45 8.79
N GLU A 80 -16.88 -22.64 9.18
CA GLU A 80 -15.96 -23.42 8.34
C GLU A 80 -16.56 -23.92 7.03
N LEU A 81 -17.88 -24.14 7.00
CA LEU A 81 -18.55 -24.81 5.89
C LEU A 81 -19.31 -23.84 4.97
N ASP A 82 -19.72 -22.67 5.46
CA ASP A 82 -20.64 -21.76 4.74
C ASP A 82 -20.23 -20.28 4.80
N ARG A 83 -18.97 -19.99 4.44
CA ARG A 83 -18.41 -18.62 4.47
C ARG A 83 -19.13 -17.66 3.53
N ILE A 84 -19.53 -18.14 2.36
CA ILE A 84 -20.10 -17.30 1.29
C ILE A 84 -21.47 -16.79 1.69
N SER A 85 -22.35 -17.64 2.23
CA SER A 85 -23.70 -17.22 2.61
C SER A 85 -23.66 -16.17 3.72
N VAL A 86 -22.76 -16.33 4.70
CA VAL A 86 -22.54 -15.33 5.76
C VAL A 86 -22.07 -13.99 5.19
N LEU A 87 -21.11 -14.00 4.25
CA LEU A 87 -20.66 -12.78 3.57
C LEU A 87 -21.79 -12.11 2.77
N LEU A 88 -22.59 -12.89 2.03
CA LEU A 88 -23.71 -12.36 1.26
C LEU A 88 -24.79 -11.75 2.15
N ALA A 89 -25.13 -12.43 3.25
CA ALA A 89 -26.08 -11.93 4.24
C ALA A 89 -25.59 -10.61 4.86
N HIS A 90 -24.31 -10.53 5.23
CA HIS A 90 -23.70 -9.31 5.75
C HIS A 90 -23.73 -8.15 4.74
N LEU A 91 -23.49 -8.46 3.46
CA LEU A 91 -23.45 -7.47 2.38
C LEU A 91 -24.84 -7.11 1.81
N ALA A 92 -25.93 -7.69 2.32
CA ALA A 92 -27.28 -7.47 1.78
C ALA A 92 -27.67 -5.99 1.73
N GLY A 93 -27.35 -5.20 2.76
CA GLY A 93 -27.57 -3.75 2.81
C GLY A 93 -26.44 -2.89 2.25
N SER A 94 -25.34 -3.49 1.79
CA SER A 94 -24.19 -2.77 1.22
C SER A 94 -24.43 -2.37 -0.24
N PRO A 95 -23.74 -1.34 -0.75
CA PRO A 95 -23.77 -0.99 -2.17
C PRO A 95 -23.22 -2.14 -3.04
N THR A 96 -23.45 -2.05 -4.35
CA THR A 96 -22.72 -2.88 -5.32
C THR A 96 -21.28 -2.38 -5.42
N PHE A 97 -20.33 -3.30 -5.31
CA PHE A 97 -18.90 -3.03 -5.38
C PHE A 97 -18.37 -3.12 -6.81
N GLY A 98 -17.35 -2.33 -7.10
CA GLY A 98 -16.66 -2.25 -8.39
C GLY A 98 -15.48 -3.21 -8.54
N SER A 99 -14.94 -3.66 -7.41
CA SER A 99 -13.82 -4.59 -7.34
C SER A 99 -13.80 -5.32 -5.99
N LEU A 100 -13.18 -6.49 -5.98
CA LEU A 100 -13.02 -7.35 -4.81
C LEU A 100 -11.54 -7.64 -4.58
N TRP A 101 -11.02 -7.31 -3.40
CA TRP A 101 -9.68 -7.69 -2.96
C TRP A 101 -9.77 -8.55 -1.70
N LEU A 102 -9.15 -9.72 -1.75
CA LEU A 102 -8.91 -10.55 -0.58
C LEU A 102 -7.49 -10.26 -0.09
N GLU A 103 -7.42 -9.81 1.14
CA GLU A 103 -6.20 -9.32 1.78
C GLU A 103 -5.90 -10.16 3.03
N VAL A 104 -4.64 -10.13 3.43
CA VAL A 104 -4.15 -10.67 4.70
C VAL A 104 -3.31 -9.58 5.35
N LEU A 105 -2.97 -9.76 6.63
CA LEU A 105 -2.01 -8.89 7.31
C LEU A 105 -0.58 -9.29 6.87
N ASP A 106 0.34 -8.31 6.76
CA ASP A 106 1.74 -8.56 6.34
C ASP A 106 2.57 -9.17 7.49
N THR A 107 2.12 -10.32 7.98
CA THR A 107 2.74 -11.14 9.02
C THR A 107 3.04 -12.53 8.47
N ASN A 108 3.77 -13.36 9.23
CA ASN A 108 4.00 -14.76 8.83
C ASN A 108 2.67 -15.53 8.78
N ASP A 109 1.83 -15.39 9.80
CA ASP A 109 0.50 -16.01 9.86
C ASP A 109 -0.39 -15.58 8.67
N GLY A 110 -0.35 -14.30 8.30
CA GLY A 110 -1.05 -13.80 7.11
C GLY A 110 -0.54 -14.41 5.80
N LYS A 111 0.77 -14.65 5.68
CA LYS A 111 1.35 -15.34 4.51
C LYS A 111 0.84 -16.78 4.40
N GLU A 112 0.64 -17.48 5.51
CA GLU A 112 0.06 -18.84 5.51
C GLU A 112 -1.40 -18.83 4.99
N LEU A 113 -2.17 -17.78 5.29
CA LEU A 113 -3.54 -17.58 4.80
C LEU A 113 -3.64 -17.20 3.31
N SER A 114 -2.53 -16.83 2.67
CA SER A 114 -2.54 -16.37 1.27
C SER A 114 -3.04 -17.45 0.31
N ASN A 115 -2.73 -18.73 0.58
CA ASN A 115 -3.21 -19.85 -0.25
C ASN A 115 -4.72 -20.08 -0.10
N PHE A 116 -5.25 -19.88 1.10
CA PHE A 116 -6.70 -19.89 1.32
C PHE A 116 -7.38 -18.79 0.52
N CYS A 117 -6.90 -17.54 0.62
CA CYS A 117 -7.45 -16.40 -0.11
C CYS A 117 -7.45 -16.64 -1.63
N LYS A 118 -6.35 -17.13 -2.19
CA LYS A 118 -6.24 -17.47 -3.62
C LYS A 118 -7.29 -18.50 -4.08
N LYS A 119 -7.53 -19.54 -3.28
CA LYS A 119 -8.52 -20.58 -3.61
C LYS A 119 -9.96 -20.10 -3.38
N PHE A 120 -10.16 -19.18 -2.44
CA PHE A 120 -11.48 -18.68 -2.06
C PHE A 120 -12.00 -17.56 -2.98
N GLU A 121 -11.11 -16.83 -3.65
CA GLU A 121 -11.45 -15.67 -4.47
C GLU A 121 -12.44 -15.99 -5.60
N ALA A 122 -12.15 -16.99 -6.44
CA ALA A 122 -13.01 -17.35 -7.57
C ALA A 122 -14.45 -17.77 -7.18
N PRO A 123 -14.68 -18.70 -6.23
CA PRO A 123 -16.04 -19.06 -5.84
C PRO A 123 -16.78 -17.89 -5.17
N LEU A 124 -16.09 -17.06 -4.37
CA LEU A 124 -16.69 -15.87 -3.76
C LEU A 124 -17.09 -14.83 -4.80
N ARG A 125 -16.21 -14.50 -5.76
CA ARG A 125 -16.49 -13.57 -6.86
C ARG A 125 -17.72 -13.99 -7.63
N ASN A 126 -17.83 -15.27 -7.97
CA ASN A 126 -18.99 -15.82 -8.67
C ASN A 126 -20.29 -15.64 -7.88
N ALA A 127 -20.26 -15.90 -6.57
CA ALA A 127 -21.41 -15.73 -5.70
C ALA A 127 -21.83 -14.25 -5.56
N LEU A 128 -20.87 -13.34 -5.33
CA LEU A 128 -21.12 -11.91 -5.25
C LEU A 128 -21.70 -11.34 -6.54
N SER A 129 -21.18 -11.78 -7.69
CA SER A 129 -21.67 -11.34 -9.01
C SER A 129 -23.09 -11.80 -9.25
N LYS A 130 -23.40 -13.08 -8.96
CA LYS A 130 -24.77 -13.62 -9.06
C LYS A 130 -25.77 -12.90 -8.14
N ALA A 131 -25.31 -12.46 -6.97
CA ALA A 131 -26.12 -11.70 -6.02
C ALA A 131 -26.22 -10.19 -6.36
N GLY A 132 -25.63 -9.72 -7.47
CA GLY A 132 -25.63 -8.30 -7.85
C GLY A 132 -24.79 -7.41 -6.93
N LYS A 133 -23.89 -8.01 -6.13
CA LYS A 133 -23.01 -7.30 -5.17
C LYS A 133 -21.66 -6.94 -5.74
N LEU A 134 -21.26 -7.51 -6.86
CA LEU A 134 -20.00 -7.21 -7.52
C LEU A 134 -20.21 -7.06 -9.02
N VAL A 135 -19.67 -5.99 -9.58
CA VAL A 135 -19.56 -5.72 -11.02
C VAL A 135 -18.19 -5.10 -11.27
N GLU A 136 -17.58 -5.36 -12.43
CA GLU A 136 -16.32 -4.70 -12.79
C GLU A 136 -16.62 -3.26 -13.21
N ASP A 137 -16.35 -2.31 -12.30
CA ASP A 137 -16.59 -0.87 -12.50
C ASP A 137 -15.65 -0.05 -11.62
N ALA A 138 -14.71 0.69 -12.24
CA ALA A 138 -13.71 1.48 -11.53
C ALA A 138 -14.29 2.69 -10.75
N GLN A 139 -15.56 3.07 -11.00
CA GLN A 139 -16.23 4.17 -10.30
C GLN A 139 -16.94 3.72 -9.02
N LYS A 140 -17.15 2.41 -8.84
CA LYS A 140 -17.82 1.84 -7.66
C LYS A 140 -16.82 1.49 -6.56
N PRO A 141 -17.22 1.56 -5.28
CA PRO A 141 -16.33 1.29 -4.17
C PRO A 141 -15.76 -0.12 -4.22
N ARG A 142 -14.63 -0.31 -3.56
CA ARG A 142 -13.94 -1.59 -3.46
C ARG A 142 -14.37 -2.35 -2.21
N LEU A 143 -14.68 -3.63 -2.38
CA LEU A 143 -14.84 -4.57 -1.28
C LEU A 143 -13.47 -5.12 -0.88
N LEU A 144 -13.08 -4.87 0.37
CA LEU A 144 -11.84 -5.34 0.97
C LEU A 144 -12.17 -6.39 2.03
N LEU A 145 -11.73 -7.62 1.81
CA LEU A 145 -11.86 -8.71 2.77
C LEU A 145 -10.50 -9.03 3.37
N THR A 146 -10.20 -8.47 4.55
CA THR A 146 -8.93 -8.73 5.24
C THR A 146 -9.10 -9.89 6.23
N PHE A 147 -8.51 -11.04 5.91
CA PHE A 147 -8.59 -12.24 6.75
C PHE A 147 -7.54 -12.21 7.86
N LYS A 148 -7.99 -12.30 9.11
CA LYS A 148 -7.13 -12.60 10.27
C LYS A 148 -6.95 -14.10 10.46
N SER A 149 -7.94 -14.88 10.04
CA SER A 149 -7.90 -16.34 10.03
C SER A 149 -8.89 -16.91 9.00
N GLY A 150 -8.95 -18.23 8.86
CA GLY A 150 -10.02 -18.89 8.09
C GLY A 150 -11.42 -18.78 8.73
N ARG A 151 -11.55 -18.14 9.90
CA ARG A 151 -12.78 -17.98 10.67
C ARG A 151 -13.09 -16.53 11.06
N GLU A 152 -12.22 -15.57 10.77
CA GLU A 152 -12.43 -14.16 11.11
C GLU A 152 -11.96 -13.28 9.95
N VAL A 153 -12.84 -12.39 9.47
CA VAL A 153 -12.57 -11.48 8.35
C VAL A 153 -13.06 -10.08 8.66
N PHE A 154 -12.28 -9.07 8.29
CA PHE A 154 -12.77 -7.70 8.20
C PHE A 154 -13.49 -7.51 6.87
N VAL A 155 -14.78 -7.18 6.92
CA VAL A 155 -15.56 -6.81 5.74
C VAL A 155 -15.52 -5.29 5.62
N GLY A 156 -14.66 -4.82 4.72
CA GLY A 156 -14.35 -3.41 4.54
C GLY A 156 -14.78 -2.85 3.19
N LEU A 157 -15.03 -1.55 3.19
CA LEU A 157 -15.28 -0.73 2.01
C LEU A 157 -14.20 0.34 1.92
N ALA A 158 -13.67 0.56 0.72
CA ALA A 158 -12.85 1.74 0.43
C ALA A 158 -13.23 2.39 -0.89
N GLU A 159 -13.11 3.71 -0.94
CA GLU A 159 -13.36 4.48 -2.16
C GLU A 159 -12.20 4.32 -3.16
N THR A 160 -12.51 4.26 -4.45
CA THR A 160 -11.52 3.92 -5.49
C THR A 160 -10.46 4.99 -5.68
N ASN A 161 -10.80 6.26 -5.41
CA ASN A 161 -9.92 7.42 -5.58
C ASN A 161 -9.29 7.91 -4.27
N ASN A 162 -9.52 7.23 -3.15
CA ASN A 162 -8.99 7.59 -1.84
C ASN A 162 -8.62 6.34 -1.03
N SER A 163 -7.83 5.44 -1.63
CA SER A 163 -7.33 4.21 -1.02
C SER A 163 -6.05 3.75 -1.72
N ALA A 164 -5.45 2.65 -1.26
CA ALA A 164 -4.22 2.15 -1.85
C ALA A 164 -4.39 1.66 -3.30
N LEU A 165 -3.30 1.80 -4.08
CA LEU A 165 -3.22 1.39 -5.49
C LEU A 165 -3.17 -0.12 -5.68
N TRP A 166 -2.66 -0.87 -4.69
CA TRP A 166 -2.50 -2.32 -4.73
C TRP A 166 -3.13 -2.98 -3.50
N PRO A 167 -3.51 -4.27 -3.59
CA PRO A 167 -3.90 -5.05 -2.42
C PRO A 167 -2.87 -4.95 -1.30
N MET A 168 -3.34 -4.78 -0.06
CA MET A 168 -2.54 -4.56 1.15
C MET A 168 -1.66 -3.29 1.11
N GLY A 169 -1.76 -2.48 0.06
CA GLY A 169 -0.87 -1.34 -0.18
C GLY A 169 0.57 -1.73 -0.54
N ILE A 170 0.78 -2.93 -1.08
CA ILE A 170 2.13 -3.43 -1.38
C ILE A 170 2.25 -3.72 -2.89
N PRO A 171 3.08 -2.97 -3.64
CA PRO A 171 3.32 -3.25 -5.05
C PRO A 171 4.11 -4.55 -5.21
N ARG A 172 3.78 -5.31 -6.26
CA ARG A 172 4.53 -6.52 -6.63
C ARG A 172 5.69 -6.14 -7.54
N LEU A 173 6.83 -5.82 -6.92
CA LEU A 173 8.07 -5.52 -7.64
C LEU A 173 9.02 -6.71 -7.62
N LYS A 174 9.71 -6.94 -8.75
CA LYS A 174 10.71 -7.99 -8.89
C LYS A 174 12.09 -7.37 -8.82
N PHE A 175 12.93 -7.84 -7.91
CA PHE A 175 14.33 -7.42 -7.85
C PHE A 175 15.07 -7.78 -9.15
N PRO A 176 15.59 -6.79 -9.90
CA PRO A 176 16.40 -7.05 -11.09
C PRO A 176 17.77 -7.61 -10.68
N ARG A 177 18.27 -8.60 -11.43
CA ARG A 177 19.52 -9.29 -11.08
C ARG A 177 20.74 -8.39 -11.30
N GLU A 178 20.61 -7.43 -12.19
CA GLU A 178 21.65 -6.50 -12.62
C GLU A 178 21.81 -5.32 -11.64
N ALA A 179 20.85 -5.10 -10.74
CA ALA A 179 20.95 -4.03 -9.76
C ALA A 179 21.95 -4.40 -8.65
N PRO A 180 22.84 -3.46 -8.25
CA PRO A 180 23.88 -3.75 -7.26
C PRO A 180 23.36 -3.82 -5.82
N SER A 181 22.11 -3.41 -5.57
CA SER A 181 21.51 -3.44 -4.24
C SER A 181 19.99 -3.55 -4.29
N ARG A 182 19.42 -4.28 -3.32
CA ARG A 182 17.96 -4.38 -3.11
C ARG A 182 17.30 -3.04 -2.80
N SER A 183 18.05 -2.02 -2.37
CA SER A 183 17.51 -0.67 -2.14
C SER A 183 16.92 -0.04 -3.40
N THR A 184 17.26 -0.55 -4.59
CA THR A 184 16.68 -0.17 -5.87
C THR A 184 15.15 -0.21 -5.87
N LEU A 185 14.57 -1.19 -5.18
CA LEU A 185 13.11 -1.36 -5.13
C LEU A 185 12.43 -0.24 -4.35
N LYS A 186 13.13 0.45 -3.43
CA LYS A 186 12.55 1.57 -2.68
C LYS A 186 12.25 2.75 -3.61
N LEU A 187 13.17 3.07 -4.52
CA LEU A 187 12.97 4.17 -5.47
C LEU A 187 11.94 3.79 -6.54
N GLU A 188 11.96 2.55 -7.02
CA GLU A 188 10.94 2.03 -7.95
C GLU A 188 9.54 2.08 -7.32
N GLU A 189 9.37 1.61 -6.09
CA GLU A 189 8.12 1.71 -5.31
C GLU A 189 7.69 3.16 -5.10
N ALA A 190 8.63 4.06 -4.77
CA ALA A 190 8.36 5.48 -4.61
C ALA A 190 7.80 6.09 -5.91
N TRP A 191 8.38 5.79 -7.08
CA TRP A 191 7.84 6.26 -8.36
C TRP A 191 6.46 5.72 -8.65
N HIS A 192 6.22 4.43 -8.40
CA HIS A 192 4.89 3.84 -8.52
C HIS A 192 3.85 4.47 -7.59
N THR A 193 4.27 4.93 -6.41
CA THR A 193 3.38 5.50 -5.40
C THR A 193 3.10 6.98 -5.65
N PHE A 194 4.12 7.76 -6.03
CA PHE A 194 4.06 9.22 -6.05
C PHE A 194 3.92 9.83 -7.45
N ILE A 195 4.14 9.05 -8.51
CA ILE A 195 4.07 9.55 -9.89
C ILE A 195 3.04 8.69 -10.65
N PRO A 196 1.90 9.27 -11.08
CA PRO A 196 0.94 8.57 -11.92
C PRO A 196 1.62 8.00 -13.16
N ARG A 197 1.30 6.75 -13.51
CA ARG A 197 2.07 5.94 -14.49
C ARG A 197 2.14 6.62 -15.86
N GLU A 198 1.06 7.26 -16.27
CA GLU A 198 0.92 8.02 -17.51
C GLU A 198 1.83 9.25 -17.58
N GLN A 199 2.33 9.75 -16.45
CA GLN A 199 3.24 10.89 -16.39
C GLN A 199 4.72 10.48 -16.35
N TRP A 200 5.05 9.19 -16.36
CA TRP A 200 6.44 8.75 -16.18
C TRP A 200 7.35 9.19 -17.31
N ASP A 201 6.89 9.18 -18.56
CA ASP A 201 7.75 9.55 -19.69
C ASP A 201 8.08 11.04 -19.71
N GLU A 202 7.21 11.88 -19.15
CA GLU A 202 7.46 13.31 -18.95
C GLU A 202 8.27 13.57 -17.67
N ARG A 203 7.82 13.05 -16.52
CA ARG A 203 8.37 13.39 -15.19
C ARG A 203 9.59 12.56 -14.78
N LEU A 204 9.84 11.44 -15.46
CA LEU A 204 11.00 10.57 -15.30
C LEU A 204 11.64 10.33 -16.68
N SER A 205 11.73 11.39 -17.49
CA SER A 205 12.32 11.35 -18.83
C SER A 205 13.81 11.00 -18.78
N GLY A 206 14.28 10.25 -19.78
CA GLY A 206 15.71 9.95 -19.94
C GLY A 206 16.55 11.16 -20.34
N GLU A 207 15.93 12.25 -20.78
CA GLU A 207 16.61 13.52 -21.05
C GLU A 207 16.99 14.28 -19.76
N MET A 208 16.50 13.84 -18.61
CA MET A 208 16.82 14.43 -17.31
C MET A 208 18.19 13.99 -16.80
N THR A 209 18.74 14.83 -15.92
CA THR A 209 19.90 14.49 -15.09
C THR A 209 19.46 14.18 -13.67
N GLY A 210 20.10 13.22 -13.01
CA GLY A 210 19.87 12.88 -11.61
C GLY A 210 21.12 13.07 -10.75
N VAL A 211 20.93 13.40 -9.47
CA VAL A 211 22.00 13.33 -8.45
C VAL A 211 21.58 12.32 -7.40
N ASP A 212 22.44 11.35 -7.11
CA ASP A 212 22.24 10.34 -6.07
C ASP A 212 23.24 10.58 -4.93
N LEU A 213 22.75 10.92 -3.73
CA LEU A 213 23.58 11.27 -2.57
C LEU A 213 23.72 10.06 -1.63
N GLY A 214 24.94 9.66 -1.32
CA GLY A 214 25.19 8.38 -0.64
C GLY A 214 24.89 7.20 -1.56
N ALA A 215 25.36 7.32 -2.81
CA ALA A 215 24.94 6.48 -3.91
C ALA A 215 25.46 5.04 -3.82
N ALA A 216 26.60 4.79 -3.16
CA ALA A 216 27.26 3.49 -3.25
C ALA A 216 26.42 2.36 -2.60
N PRO A 217 26.33 1.16 -3.22
CA PRO A 217 26.96 0.74 -4.48
C PRO A 217 26.13 1.04 -5.75
N GLY A 218 25.02 1.78 -5.63
CA GLY A 218 24.26 2.30 -6.77
C GLY A 218 22.82 1.76 -6.91
N GLY A 219 22.16 1.38 -5.82
CA GLY A 219 20.79 0.84 -5.89
C GLY A 219 19.78 1.84 -6.49
N TRP A 220 19.83 3.11 -6.06
CA TRP A 220 18.96 4.16 -6.58
C TRP A 220 19.45 4.69 -7.93
N THR A 221 20.75 4.92 -8.07
CA THR A 221 21.42 5.18 -9.35
C THR A 221 20.96 4.22 -10.44
N TYR A 222 20.84 2.92 -10.15
CA TYR A 222 20.33 1.93 -11.11
C TYR A 222 18.95 2.28 -11.69
N GLN A 223 17.99 2.74 -10.88
CA GLN A 223 16.65 3.10 -11.40
C GLN A 223 16.71 4.33 -12.29
N LEU A 224 17.53 5.32 -11.93
CA LEU A 224 17.75 6.53 -12.74
C LEU A 224 18.37 6.17 -14.10
N VAL A 225 19.45 5.37 -14.08
CA VAL A 225 20.13 4.86 -15.29
C VAL A 225 19.19 4.01 -16.15
N LYS A 226 18.33 3.19 -15.54
CA LYS A 226 17.31 2.39 -16.26
C LYS A 226 16.28 3.26 -17.00
N ARG A 227 16.08 4.52 -16.58
CA ARG A 227 15.27 5.51 -17.32
C ARG A 227 16.06 6.28 -18.38
N GLY A 228 17.36 6.02 -18.53
CA GLY A 228 18.26 6.69 -19.48
C GLY A 228 18.88 7.98 -18.96
N MET A 229 18.66 8.33 -17.69
CA MET A 229 19.17 9.57 -17.12
C MET A 229 20.69 9.55 -16.98
N LEU A 230 21.33 10.69 -17.19
CA LEU A 230 22.71 10.93 -16.76
C LEU A 230 22.72 11.16 -15.25
N VAL A 231 23.53 10.40 -14.50
CA VAL A 231 23.53 10.42 -13.04
C VAL A 231 24.88 10.87 -12.51
N THR A 232 24.89 11.90 -11.68
CA THR A 232 26.02 12.21 -10.81
C THR A 232 25.84 11.45 -9.49
N ALA A 233 26.59 10.36 -9.32
CA ALA A 233 26.59 9.55 -8.11
C ALA A 233 27.62 10.10 -7.12
N ILE A 234 27.18 10.46 -5.91
CA ILE A 234 28.01 11.06 -4.87
C ILE A 234 28.20 10.06 -3.74
N ASP A 235 29.41 9.53 -3.60
CA ASP A 235 29.80 8.68 -2.47
C ASP A 235 31.32 8.50 -2.39
N ASN A 236 31.89 8.34 -1.20
CA ASN A 236 33.28 7.93 -1.05
C ASN A 236 33.48 6.44 -1.39
N GLY A 237 32.44 5.63 -1.21
CA GLY A 237 32.43 4.22 -1.58
C GLY A 237 32.38 4.02 -3.10
N PRO A 238 32.85 2.85 -3.59
CA PRO A 238 32.85 2.57 -5.01
C PRO A 238 31.44 2.30 -5.53
N MET A 239 31.15 2.83 -6.73
CA MET A 239 29.98 2.43 -7.52
C MET A 239 30.21 1.07 -8.15
N ALA A 240 29.13 0.31 -8.38
CA ALA A 240 29.23 -0.96 -9.09
C ALA A 240 29.73 -0.76 -10.54
N GLU A 241 30.68 -1.60 -10.96
CA GLU A 241 31.28 -1.55 -12.31
C GLU A 241 30.21 -1.62 -13.41
N SER A 242 29.20 -2.48 -13.23
CA SER A 242 28.08 -2.61 -14.16
C SER A 242 27.29 -1.31 -14.39
N LEU A 243 27.30 -0.37 -13.44
CA LEU A 243 26.70 0.95 -13.61
C LEU A 243 27.65 1.92 -14.31
N MET A 244 28.94 1.85 -14.01
CA MET A 244 29.95 2.69 -14.65
C MET A 244 30.07 2.36 -16.14
N ASP A 245 30.01 1.08 -16.50
CA ASP A 245 30.08 0.57 -17.88
C ASP A 245 28.95 1.09 -18.79
N THR A 246 27.85 1.58 -18.20
CA THR A 246 26.76 2.17 -18.99
C THR A 246 27.16 3.50 -19.65
N GLY A 247 28.20 4.16 -19.15
CA GLY A 247 28.58 5.51 -19.57
C GLY A 247 27.61 6.61 -19.10
N LEU A 248 26.56 6.25 -18.36
CA LEU A 248 25.54 7.19 -17.87
C LEU A 248 25.83 7.70 -16.45
N VAL A 249 26.86 7.18 -15.78
CA VAL A 249 27.18 7.52 -14.38
C VAL A 249 28.50 8.26 -14.29
N GLN A 250 28.45 9.47 -13.73
CA GLN A 250 29.61 10.18 -13.23
C GLN A 250 29.71 9.96 -11.73
N HIS A 251 30.76 9.27 -11.27
CA HIS A 251 31.02 9.08 -9.84
C HIS A 251 31.91 10.20 -9.31
N LEU A 252 31.47 10.89 -8.26
CA LEU A 252 32.28 11.85 -7.51
C LEU A 252 32.51 11.33 -6.08
N MET A 253 33.79 11.18 -5.73
CA MET A 253 34.23 10.79 -4.39
C MET A 253 34.23 11.97 -3.44
N VAL A 254 33.03 12.41 -3.06
CA VAL A 254 32.82 13.51 -2.10
C VAL A 254 31.68 13.15 -1.15
N ASP A 255 31.59 13.86 -0.02
CA ASP A 255 30.50 13.69 0.94
C ASP A 255 29.20 14.33 0.42
N GLY A 256 28.14 13.52 0.31
CA GLY A 256 26.80 13.95 -0.10
C GLY A 256 26.21 15.07 0.76
N PHE A 257 26.60 15.21 2.03
CA PHE A 257 26.16 16.32 2.90
C PHE A 257 26.81 17.67 2.54
N THR A 258 27.97 17.65 1.88
CA THR A 258 28.74 18.85 1.54
C THR A 258 28.73 19.16 0.05
N TYR A 259 28.28 18.21 -0.77
CA TYR A 259 28.17 18.35 -2.20
C TYR A 259 27.31 19.56 -2.58
N LYS A 260 27.78 20.32 -3.57
CA LYS A 260 27.04 21.42 -4.20
C LYS A 260 27.00 21.17 -5.70
N PRO A 261 25.81 21.11 -6.32
CA PRO A 261 25.70 21.05 -7.77
C PRO A 261 26.29 22.31 -8.38
N ARG A 262 26.86 22.17 -9.58
CA ARG A 262 27.38 23.28 -10.37
C ARG A 262 26.29 23.89 -11.24
#